data_AF-A0A958I813-F1
#
_entry.id   AF-A0A958I813-F1
#
_cell.length_a   1.000
_cell.length_b   1.000
_cell.length_c   1.000
_cell.angle_alpha   90.00
_cell.angle_beta   90.00
_cell.angle_gamma   90.00
#
_symmetry.space_group_name_H-M   'P 1'
#
loop_
_entity.id
_entity.type
_entity.pdbx_description
1 polymer ?
#
loop_
_entity_poly.entity_id
_entity_poly.type
_entity_poly.pdbx_seq_one_letter_code
_entity_poly.pdbx_strand_id
1 'polypeptide(L)'
;MKKALILLSMVLVAGCSSSNNNTGGGSCDSGLSCSPTVGAGETEAGDIPAEAVGTYTTTYDDFGNTGGPFATGTTATFEVTSDNKLIVSIDGQECIVLENPVYRFGAGEGDGNFTFKDNCENDVAFNLSLNNADNSFNEVNVEPVDSTGFFGQFFE
;
A
#
# COMPACT_ATOMS: atom_id res chain seq x y z
N MET A 1 -45.20 25.47 -41.85
CA MET A 1 -44.00 25.97 -42.56
C MET A 1 -42.78 25.29 -41.96
N LYS A 2 -41.86 24.76 -42.76
CA LYS A 2 -40.66 24.06 -42.27
C LYS A 2 -39.65 25.11 -41.76
N LYS A 3 -39.09 24.90 -40.56
CA LYS A 3 -37.86 25.57 -40.11
C LYS A 3 -36.85 24.50 -39.71
N ALA A 4 -35.95 24.17 -40.63
CA ALA A 4 -34.73 23.48 -40.28
C ALA A 4 -33.76 24.51 -39.68
N LEU A 5 -33.12 24.17 -38.57
CA LEU A 5 -31.96 24.91 -38.07
C LEU A 5 -30.83 23.91 -37.89
N ILE A 6 -29.91 23.91 -38.87
CA ILE A 6 -28.66 23.18 -38.77
C ILE A 6 -27.72 24.06 -37.94
N LEU A 7 -27.24 23.56 -36.81
CA LEU A 7 -26.11 24.14 -36.11
C LEU A 7 -24.93 23.17 -36.15
N LEU A 8 -23.92 23.53 -36.93
CA LEU A 8 -22.67 22.82 -37.05
C LEU A 8 -21.67 23.41 -36.04
N SER A 9 -21.25 22.62 -35.06
CA SER A 9 -20.13 22.98 -34.17
C SER A 9 -19.12 21.83 -34.11
N MET A 10 -18.13 21.90 -34.99
CA MET A 10 -16.85 21.21 -34.80
C MET A 10 -16.06 21.95 -33.70
N VAL A 11 -15.47 21.22 -32.75
CA VAL A 11 -14.49 21.74 -31.78
C VAL A 11 -13.26 20.82 -31.72
N LEU A 12 -12.08 21.45 -31.76
CA LEU A 12 -10.72 20.90 -31.98
C LEU A 12 -9.71 21.84 -31.27
N VAL A 13 -8.57 21.42 -30.68
CA VAL A 13 -7.98 20.08 -30.48
C VAL A 13 -7.40 20.00 -29.05
N ALA A 14 -7.55 18.88 -28.35
CA ALA A 14 -6.64 18.46 -27.28
C ALA A 14 -6.70 16.93 -27.12
N GLY A 15 -5.61 16.17 -27.04
CA GLY A 15 -4.20 16.59 -26.98
C GLY A 15 -3.33 15.49 -26.36
N CYS A 16 -3.37 14.27 -26.90
CA CYS A 16 -2.59 13.14 -26.36
C CYS A 16 -1.11 13.28 -26.71
N SER A 17 -0.38 14.08 -25.93
CA SER A 17 1.07 13.96 -25.81
C SER A 17 1.39 12.68 -25.04
N SER A 18 1.55 11.56 -25.73
CA SER A 18 2.23 10.38 -25.18
C SER A 18 3.73 10.69 -25.08
N SER A 19 4.13 11.46 -24.06
CA SER A 19 5.52 11.59 -23.64
C SER A 19 5.78 10.69 -22.44
N ASN A 20 6.27 9.51 -22.77
CA ASN A 20 7.31 8.75 -22.08
C ASN A 20 7.88 9.39 -20.79
N ASN A 21 7.82 8.67 -19.67
CA ASN A 21 9.03 8.32 -18.92
C ASN A 21 8.80 7.13 -17.98
N ASN A 22 9.83 6.31 -17.86
CA ASN A 22 9.90 5.07 -17.08
C ASN A 22 10.62 5.34 -15.75
N THR A 23 10.00 5.00 -14.61
CA THR A 23 10.66 4.73 -13.32
C THR A 23 9.73 3.97 -12.37
N GLY A 24 10.08 2.74 -12.00
CA GLY A 24 9.57 2.08 -10.77
C GLY A 24 8.09 1.66 -10.74
N GLY A 25 7.49 1.30 -11.88
CA GLY A 25 6.11 0.80 -11.90
C GLY A 25 5.99 -0.61 -11.31
N GLY A 26 5.49 -0.72 -10.08
CA GLY A 26 4.99 -1.98 -9.54
C GLY A 26 3.58 -2.31 -10.08
N SER A 27 3.02 -3.47 -9.71
CA SER A 27 1.88 -4.10 -10.42
C SER A 27 0.53 -3.34 -10.42
N CYS A 28 0.43 -2.22 -9.74
CA CYS A 28 -0.81 -1.50 -9.45
C CYS A 28 -0.99 -0.21 -10.29
N ASP A 29 -1.04 -0.34 -11.61
CA ASP A 29 -1.11 0.77 -12.58
C ASP A 29 -2.36 1.69 -12.45
N SER A 30 -3.41 1.24 -11.77
CA SER A 30 -4.70 1.97 -11.65
C SER A 30 -5.23 2.13 -10.22
N GLY A 31 -4.46 1.70 -9.21
CA GLY A 31 -4.91 1.72 -7.83
C GLY A 31 -4.81 3.08 -7.15
N LEU A 32 -5.35 3.13 -5.94
CA LEU A 32 -5.27 4.32 -5.09
C LEU A 32 -3.84 4.46 -4.53
N SER A 33 -3.29 5.67 -4.53
CA SER A 33 -1.99 5.96 -3.90
C SER A 33 -2.21 6.70 -2.59
N CYS A 34 -1.61 6.19 -1.51
CA CYS A 34 -1.79 6.69 -0.16
C CYS A 34 -0.42 7.00 0.43
N SER A 35 -0.14 8.30 0.51
CA SER A 35 1.16 8.88 0.89
C SER A 35 0.94 9.78 2.12
N PRO A 36 0.58 9.21 3.28
CA PRO A 36 0.27 9.99 4.48
C PRO A 36 1.53 10.65 5.04
N THR A 37 1.31 11.74 5.79
CA THR A 37 2.41 12.45 6.45
C THR A 37 2.86 11.74 7.73
N VAL A 38 4.13 11.94 8.10
CA VAL A 38 4.70 11.50 9.38
C VAL A 38 3.97 12.22 10.51
N GLY A 39 3.37 11.46 11.41
CA GLY A 39 2.59 11.91 12.55
C GLY A 39 3.43 12.28 13.78
N ALA A 40 2.77 12.82 14.80
CA ALA A 40 3.43 13.17 16.05
C ALA A 40 3.86 11.90 16.82
N GLY A 41 5.16 11.74 17.05
CA GLY A 41 5.73 10.55 17.70
C GLY A 41 6.10 9.42 16.74
N GLU A 42 5.92 9.62 15.43
CA GLU A 42 6.46 8.76 14.38
C GLU A 42 7.82 9.28 13.90
N THR A 43 8.62 8.40 13.30
CA THR A 43 9.84 8.78 12.56
C THR A 43 9.71 8.23 11.14
N GLU A 44 10.13 8.99 10.13
CA GLU A 44 10.26 8.47 8.76
C GLU A 44 11.19 7.25 8.76
N ALA A 45 10.77 6.14 8.13
CA ALA A 45 11.59 4.94 8.08
C ALA A 45 12.75 5.11 7.08
N GLY A 46 13.82 4.36 7.29
CA GLY A 46 14.91 4.26 6.33
C GLY A 46 14.53 3.42 5.10
N ASP A 47 15.52 3.17 4.23
CA ASP A 47 15.34 2.31 3.08
C ASP A 47 15.01 0.87 3.49
N ILE A 48 14.07 0.25 2.79
CA ILE A 48 13.74 -1.17 2.98
C ILE A 48 14.91 -2.02 2.44
N PRO A 49 15.40 -3.01 3.21
CA PRO A 49 16.46 -3.91 2.76
C PRO A 49 16.13 -4.58 1.42
N ALA A 50 17.13 -4.70 0.54
CA ALA A 50 16.95 -5.27 -0.80
C ALA A 50 16.53 -6.75 -0.73
N GLU A 51 16.82 -7.43 0.37
CA GLU A 51 16.41 -8.80 0.70
C GLU A 51 14.90 -8.95 0.94
N ALA A 52 14.20 -7.86 1.25
CA ALA A 52 12.74 -7.80 1.41
C ALA A 52 12.00 -7.34 0.15
N VAL A 53 12.70 -6.93 -0.92
CA VAL A 53 12.09 -6.50 -2.19
C VAL A 53 11.61 -7.73 -2.97
N GLY A 54 10.31 -7.79 -3.26
CA GLY A 54 9.69 -8.96 -3.86
C GLY A 54 8.17 -8.88 -3.91
N THR A 55 7.54 -10.01 -4.26
CA THR A 55 6.09 -10.15 -4.34
C THR A 55 5.68 -11.40 -3.56
N TYR A 56 4.94 -11.20 -2.48
CA TYR A 56 4.63 -12.22 -1.48
C TYR A 56 3.12 -12.49 -1.48
N THR A 57 2.72 -13.73 -1.72
CA THR A 57 1.31 -14.16 -1.64
C THR A 57 1.07 -14.73 -0.25
N THR A 58 0.11 -14.17 0.46
CA THR A 58 -0.08 -14.37 1.90
C THR A 58 -1.53 -14.66 2.24
N THR A 59 -1.77 -15.22 3.42
CA THR A 59 -3.09 -15.45 4.00
C THR A 59 -3.20 -14.74 5.35
N TYR A 60 -4.35 -14.13 5.63
CA TYR A 60 -4.62 -13.46 6.89
C TYR A 60 -5.10 -14.42 7.99
N ASP A 61 -4.65 -14.21 9.22
CA ASP A 61 -5.26 -14.73 10.44
C ASP A 61 -5.45 -13.58 11.46
N ASP A 62 -6.63 -13.51 12.08
CA ASP A 62 -6.96 -12.55 13.13
C ASP A 62 -6.35 -12.93 14.49
N PHE A 63 -5.86 -14.16 14.64
CA PHE A 63 -5.39 -14.74 15.91
C PHE A 63 -6.39 -14.58 17.07
N GLY A 64 -7.69 -14.58 16.76
CA GLY A 64 -8.80 -14.37 17.68
C GLY A 64 -9.07 -12.91 18.05
N ASN A 65 -8.52 -11.95 17.33
CA ASN A 65 -8.60 -10.52 17.64
C ASN A 65 -9.64 -9.81 16.74
N THR A 66 -10.91 -9.95 17.10
CA THR A 66 -12.11 -9.65 16.27
C THR A 66 -12.40 -8.16 16.00
N GLY A 67 -11.37 -7.33 15.84
CA GLY A 67 -11.46 -5.90 15.54
C GLY A 67 -10.94 -5.49 14.15
N GLY A 68 -10.23 -6.38 13.45
CA GLY A 68 -9.69 -6.11 12.11
C GLY A 68 -10.75 -6.05 11.00
N PRO A 69 -10.45 -5.40 9.86
CA PRO A 69 -11.36 -5.32 8.71
C PRO A 69 -11.38 -6.59 7.85
N PHE A 70 -10.41 -7.49 8.01
CA PHE A 70 -10.23 -8.69 7.20
C PHE A 70 -10.74 -9.94 7.90
N ALA A 71 -11.10 -10.98 7.14
CA ALA A 71 -11.53 -12.26 7.68
C ALA A 71 -10.39 -13.28 7.61
N THR A 72 -10.24 -14.13 8.64
CA THR A 72 -9.26 -15.24 8.61
C THR A 72 -9.44 -16.10 7.36
N GLY A 73 -8.37 -16.30 6.59
CA GLY A 73 -8.37 -16.94 5.29
C GLY A 73 -8.44 -15.98 4.09
N THR A 74 -8.59 -14.67 4.28
CA THR A 74 -8.43 -13.67 3.20
C THR A 74 -7.02 -13.74 2.65
N THR A 75 -6.88 -13.91 1.34
CA THR A 75 -5.58 -13.90 0.64
C THR A 75 -5.23 -12.49 0.17
N ALA A 76 -3.96 -12.13 0.25
CA ALA A 76 -3.45 -10.89 -0.31
C ALA A 76 -2.05 -11.05 -0.91
N THR A 77 -1.75 -10.24 -1.92
CA THR A 77 -0.40 -10.06 -2.44
C THR A 77 0.18 -8.76 -1.93
N PHE A 78 1.37 -8.83 -1.35
CA PHE A 78 2.20 -7.69 -0.97
C PHE A 78 3.40 -7.62 -1.90
N GLU A 79 3.50 -6.55 -2.68
CA GLU A 79 4.69 -6.24 -3.48
C GLU A 79 5.48 -5.12 -2.78
N VAL A 80 6.66 -5.47 -2.29
CA VAL A 80 7.61 -4.56 -1.66
C VAL A 80 8.55 -4.07 -2.75
N THR A 81 8.55 -2.77 -3.03
CA THR A 81 9.33 -2.18 -4.12
C THR A 81 10.69 -1.67 -3.65
N SER A 82 11.64 -1.54 -4.57
CA SER A 82 12.96 -0.95 -4.31
C SER A 82 12.99 0.58 -4.18
N ASP A 83 11.83 1.24 -4.29
CA ASP A 83 11.64 2.67 -4.05
C ASP A 83 10.76 2.95 -2.80
N ASN A 84 10.86 2.07 -1.80
CA ASN A 84 10.20 2.15 -0.48
C ASN A 84 8.66 2.26 -0.55
N LYS A 85 8.03 1.50 -1.45
CA LYS A 85 6.57 1.38 -1.51
C LYS A 85 6.11 -0.02 -1.15
N LEU A 86 4.91 -0.10 -0.59
CA LEU A 86 4.19 -1.34 -0.40
C LEU A 86 2.92 -1.32 -1.25
N ILE A 87 2.87 -2.18 -2.25
CA ILE A 87 1.68 -2.37 -3.07
C ILE A 87 0.88 -3.53 -2.46
N VAL A 88 -0.36 -3.23 -2.06
CA VAL A 88 -1.27 -4.16 -1.40
C VAL A 88 -2.38 -4.54 -2.37
N SER A 89 -2.59 -5.84 -2.58
CA SER A 89 -3.69 -6.38 -3.39
C SER A 89 -4.41 -7.47 -2.62
N ILE A 90 -5.47 -7.09 -1.91
CA ILE A 90 -6.32 -7.99 -1.12
C ILE A 90 -7.43 -8.57 -2.01
N ASP A 91 -7.73 -9.87 -1.90
CA ASP A 91 -8.78 -10.49 -2.72
C ASP A 91 -10.15 -9.83 -2.49
N GLY A 92 -10.81 -9.48 -3.60
CA GLY A 92 -12.06 -8.72 -3.60
C GLY A 92 -11.94 -7.20 -3.41
N GLN A 93 -10.72 -6.64 -3.31
CA GLN A 93 -10.47 -5.19 -3.26
C GLN A 93 -9.72 -4.69 -4.51
N GLU A 94 -9.77 -3.38 -4.76
CA GLU A 94 -8.83 -2.72 -5.68
C GLU A 94 -7.44 -2.66 -5.05
N CYS A 95 -6.39 -2.64 -5.87
CA CYS A 95 -5.02 -2.54 -5.35
C CYS A 95 -4.71 -1.12 -4.83
N ILE A 96 -3.79 -1.03 -3.88
CA ILE A 96 -3.37 0.22 -3.24
C ILE A 96 -1.85 0.32 -3.26
N VAL A 97 -1.32 1.51 -3.55
CA VAL A 97 0.11 1.84 -3.46
C VAL A 97 0.33 2.69 -2.20
N LEU A 98 1.02 2.13 -1.21
CA LEU A 98 1.36 2.81 0.04
C LEU A 98 2.79 3.34 -0.01
N GLU A 99 2.97 4.58 0.43
CA GLU A 99 4.26 5.30 0.42
C GLU A 99 4.59 5.86 1.82
N ASN A 100 5.81 6.37 1.98
CA ASN A 100 6.33 6.99 3.21
C ASN A 100 6.18 6.07 4.45
N PRO A 101 6.85 4.89 4.47
CA PRO A 101 6.85 4.05 5.67
C PRO A 101 7.41 4.82 6.87
N VAL A 102 6.91 4.49 8.06
CA VAL A 102 7.33 5.09 9.33
C VAL A 102 7.74 4.03 10.33
N TYR A 103 8.70 4.37 11.18
CA TYR A 103 8.93 3.67 12.44
C TYR A 103 7.93 4.19 13.49
N ARG A 104 7.24 3.26 14.17
CA ARG A 104 6.23 3.54 15.19
C ARG A 104 6.46 2.72 16.45
N PHE A 105 5.77 3.11 17.52
CA PHE A 105 5.62 2.33 18.76
C PHE A 105 6.94 1.88 19.45
N GLY A 106 8.05 2.58 19.17
CA GLY A 106 9.37 2.31 19.74
C GLY A 106 10.33 1.56 18.81
N ALA A 107 9.89 1.17 17.61
CA ALA A 107 10.78 0.72 16.55
C ALA A 107 11.69 1.85 16.03
N GLY A 108 12.80 1.48 15.42
CA GLY A 108 13.73 2.37 14.73
C GLY A 108 14.58 1.64 13.69
N GLU A 109 15.64 2.32 13.25
CA GLU A 109 16.58 1.78 12.26
C GLU A 109 17.22 0.48 12.75
N GLY A 110 17.04 -0.60 11.98
CA GLY A 110 17.56 -1.93 12.28
C GLY A 110 16.59 -2.88 13.00
N ASP A 111 15.40 -2.42 13.41
CA ASP A 111 14.38 -3.30 14.05
C ASP A 111 13.54 -4.11 13.04
N GLY A 112 13.79 -3.97 11.73
CA GLY A 112 13.12 -4.76 10.69
C GLY A 112 11.60 -4.55 10.58
N ASN A 113 11.08 -3.43 11.08
CA ASN A 113 9.65 -3.09 11.08
C ASN A 113 9.41 -1.80 10.30
N PHE A 114 8.61 -1.86 9.22
CA PHE A 114 8.32 -0.73 8.33
C PHE A 114 6.81 -0.53 8.22
N THR A 115 6.26 0.48 8.87
CA THR A 115 4.81 0.69 8.94
C THR A 115 4.31 1.61 7.84
N PHE A 116 3.53 1.06 6.92
CA PHE A 116 2.78 1.77 5.89
C PHE A 116 1.35 2.04 6.38
N LYS A 117 0.82 3.25 6.18
CA LYS A 117 -0.53 3.61 6.66
C LYS A 117 -1.52 3.68 5.49
N ASP A 118 -2.49 2.77 5.46
CA ASP A 118 -3.70 2.85 4.62
C ASP A 118 -4.79 3.60 5.41
N ASN A 119 -4.78 4.92 5.30
CA ASN A 119 -5.82 5.80 5.83
C ASN A 119 -6.82 6.25 4.76
N CYS A 120 -6.92 5.47 3.67
CA CYS A 120 -7.54 5.90 2.42
C CYS A 120 -8.62 4.94 1.91
N GLU A 121 -8.46 3.63 2.16
CA GLU A 121 -9.44 2.57 1.83
C GLU A 121 -9.82 1.79 3.10
N ASN A 122 -8.85 1.13 3.77
CA ASN A 122 -9.15 0.17 4.85
C ASN A 122 -9.07 0.74 6.28
N ASP A 123 -8.50 1.93 6.48
CA ASP A 123 -8.24 2.53 7.80
C ASP A 123 -7.41 1.61 8.72
N VAL A 124 -6.34 1.01 8.17
CA VAL A 124 -5.35 0.21 8.90
C VAL A 124 -3.90 0.61 8.57
N ALA A 125 -2.97 0.23 9.43
CA ALA A 125 -1.55 0.25 9.14
C ALA A 125 -1.04 -1.17 8.86
N PHE A 126 -0.26 -1.31 7.79
CA PHE A 126 0.45 -2.51 7.40
C PHE A 126 1.91 -2.39 7.84
N ASN A 127 2.28 -3.08 8.90
CA ASN A 127 3.64 -3.14 9.40
C ASN A 127 4.37 -4.35 8.79
N LEU A 128 5.20 -4.07 7.78
CA LEU A 128 6.09 -5.04 7.16
C LEU A 128 7.16 -5.44 8.17
N SER A 129 7.08 -6.67 8.65
CA SER A 129 7.96 -7.28 9.65
C SER A 129 8.91 -8.23 8.94
N LEU A 130 10.21 -8.05 9.16
CA LEU A 130 11.30 -8.75 8.49
C LEU A 130 11.99 -9.77 9.40
N ASN A 131 12.59 -10.79 8.78
CA ASN A 131 13.44 -11.75 9.47
C ASN A 131 14.73 -11.08 9.98
N ASN A 132 14.85 -10.93 11.31
CA ASN A 132 16.03 -10.36 11.99
C ASN A 132 17.38 -11.03 11.66
N ALA A 133 17.40 -12.19 11.00
CA ALA A 133 18.61 -12.93 10.65
C ALA A 133 19.20 -12.56 9.28
N ASP A 134 18.36 -12.16 8.33
CA ASP A 134 18.75 -11.93 6.93
C ASP A 134 18.00 -10.79 6.22
N ASN A 135 17.13 -10.07 6.95
CA ASN A 135 16.27 -9.00 6.46
C ASN A 135 15.29 -9.41 5.34
N SER A 136 15.05 -10.71 5.14
CA SER A 136 14.00 -11.18 4.22
C SER A 136 12.60 -10.85 4.76
N PHE A 137 11.61 -10.81 3.87
CA PHE A 137 10.19 -10.77 4.25
C PHE A 137 9.86 -11.90 5.23
N ASN A 138 9.08 -11.59 6.27
CA ASN A 138 8.51 -12.59 7.18
C ASN A 138 6.97 -12.53 7.17
N GLU A 139 6.40 -11.36 7.47
CA GLU A 139 4.95 -11.18 7.63
C GLU A 139 4.56 -9.70 7.44
N VAL A 140 3.26 -9.44 7.30
CA VAL A 140 2.70 -8.09 7.40
C VAL A 140 1.68 -8.06 8.53
N ASN A 141 2.03 -7.37 9.61
CA ASN A 141 1.15 -7.15 10.75
C ASN A 141 0.12 -6.06 10.41
N VAL A 142 -1.14 -6.27 10.79
CA VAL A 142 -2.25 -5.33 10.57
C VAL A 142 -2.57 -4.64 11.89
N GLU A 143 -2.49 -3.32 11.91
CA GLU A 143 -2.54 -2.48 13.11
C GLU A 143 -3.53 -1.31 12.90
N PRO A 144 -4.02 -0.62 13.97
CA PRO A 144 -4.78 0.61 13.80
C PRO A 144 -3.93 1.76 13.25
N VAL A 145 -4.49 2.60 12.36
CA VAL A 145 -3.75 3.71 11.71
C VAL A 145 -3.11 4.66 12.71
N ASP A 146 -3.80 5.06 13.79
CA ASP A 146 -3.35 6.13 14.70
C ASP A 146 -3.19 5.70 16.17
N SER A 147 -3.14 4.38 16.46
CA SER A 147 -2.97 3.90 17.84
C SER A 147 -2.31 2.52 17.92
N THR A 148 -1.65 2.23 19.04
CA THR A 148 -1.14 0.89 19.35
C THR A 148 -2.27 -0.14 19.33
N GLY A 149 -2.09 -1.22 18.58
CA GLY A 149 -3.00 -2.35 18.57
C GLY A 149 -2.50 -3.42 17.60
N PHE A 150 -3.18 -4.56 17.58
CA PHE A 150 -2.93 -5.63 16.64
C PHE A 150 -4.30 -6.17 16.21
N PHE A 151 -4.54 -6.25 14.91
CA PHE A 151 -5.76 -6.80 14.35
C PHE A 151 -5.57 -8.22 13.82
N GLY A 152 -4.33 -8.63 13.55
CA GLY A 152 -4.00 -9.90 12.91
C GLY A 152 -2.81 -9.70 11.98
N GLN A 153 -2.46 -10.71 11.19
CA GLN A 153 -1.31 -10.65 10.29
C GLN A 153 -1.52 -11.46 9.03
N PHE A 154 -0.86 -11.03 7.96
CA PHE A 154 -0.69 -11.76 6.71
C PHE A 154 0.67 -12.46 6.70
N PHE A 155 0.69 -13.75 6.37
CA PHE A 155 1.90 -14.59 6.30
C PHE A 155 1.77 -15.64 5.19
N GLU A 156 2.89 -16.30 4.83
CA GLU A 156 2.93 -17.37 3.80
C GLU A 156 2.45 -18.74 4.32
#